data_AF-A0A1G2Q8V4-F1
#
_entry.id   AF-A0A1G2Q8V4-F1
#
_cell.length_a   1.000
_cell.length_b   1.000
_cell.length_c   1.000
_cell.angle_alpha   90.00
_cell.angle_beta   90.00
_cell.angle_gamma   90.00
#
_symmetry.space_group_name_H-M   'P 1'
#
loop_
_entity.id
_entity.type
_entity.pdbx_description
1 polymer ?
#
loop_
_entity_poly.entity_id
_entity_poly.type
_entity_poly.pdbx_seq_one_letter_code
_entity_poly.pdbx_strand_id
1 'polypeptide(L)'
;MLTSVAYAAENIPILSKINAEIVNPIIQLLIAAAVVVFIYGMIQMVRGEDDARNAGKRHALWGIIGIFIMVSVFGILNVICNTIGCN
;
A
#
# COMPACT_ATOMS: atom_id res chain seq x y z
N MET A 1 -34.95 -7.26 -9.03
CA MET A 1 -35.17 -5.81 -8.91
C MET A 1 -34.49 -5.39 -7.61
N LEU A 2 -33.26 -4.86 -7.61
CA LEU A 2 -32.90 -3.50 -8.04
C LEU A 2 -31.49 -3.47 -8.66
N THR A 3 -31.44 -3.17 -9.95
CA THR A 3 -30.26 -2.80 -10.72
C THR A 3 -29.85 -1.38 -10.37
N SER A 4 -28.94 -1.15 -9.40
CA SER A 4 -28.34 0.19 -9.25
C SER A 4 -26.91 0.28 -8.67
N VAL A 5 -26.27 -0.83 -8.26
CA VAL A 5 -24.84 -0.80 -7.87
C VAL A 5 -23.90 -1.29 -8.99
N ALA A 6 -24.44 -1.89 -10.05
CA ALA A 6 -23.66 -2.37 -11.20
C ALA A 6 -23.39 -1.29 -12.28
N TYR A 7 -23.98 -0.09 -12.16
CA TYR A 7 -23.78 0.99 -13.14
C TYR A 7 -22.54 1.87 -12.88
N ALA A 8 -21.82 1.69 -11.77
CA ALA A 8 -20.49 2.31 -11.60
C ALA A 8 -19.37 1.47 -12.23
N ALA A 9 -19.67 0.22 -12.60
CA ALA A 9 -18.83 -0.61 -13.45
C ALA A 9 -19.34 -0.52 -14.90
N GLU A 10 -19.46 0.69 -15.46
CA GLU A 10 -19.09 0.77 -16.87
C GLU A 10 -17.63 0.30 -16.92
N ASN A 11 -17.40 -0.86 -17.52
CA ASN A 11 -16.07 -1.29 -17.93
C ASN A 11 -15.58 -0.26 -18.96
N ILE A 12 -15.17 0.92 -18.50
CA ILE A 12 -14.46 1.88 -19.31
C ILE A 12 -13.13 1.18 -19.58
N PRO A 13 -12.92 0.65 -20.79
CA PRO A 13 -11.80 -0.24 -21.07
C PRO A 13 -10.45 0.47 -20.90
N ILE A 14 -10.47 1.80 -20.85
CA ILE A 14 -9.33 2.65 -20.58
C ILE A 14 -9.01 2.67 -19.07
N LEU A 15 -10.01 2.78 -18.18
CA LEU A 15 -9.79 2.76 -16.73
C LEU A 15 -9.31 1.40 -16.25
N SER A 16 -9.87 0.31 -16.78
CA SER A 16 -9.42 -1.05 -16.41
C SER A 16 -7.98 -1.31 -16.84
N LYS A 17 -7.58 -0.85 -18.04
CA LYS A 17 -6.19 -0.91 -18.51
C LYS A 17 -5.25 -0.06 -17.68
N ILE A 18 -5.64 1.18 -17.33
CA ILE A 18 -4.82 2.04 -16.46
C ILE A 18 -4.63 1.37 -15.10
N ASN A 19 -5.69 0.81 -14.52
CA ASN A 19 -5.58 0.16 -13.22
C ASN A 19 -4.66 -1.08 -13.27
N ALA A 20 -4.81 -1.92 -14.30
CA ALA A 20 -4.04 -3.15 -14.45
C ALA A 20 -2.56 -2.90 -14.80
N GLU A 21 -2.28 -1.94 -15.69
CA GLU A 21 -0.95 -1.75 -16.27
C GLU A 21 -0.14 -0.64 -15.57
N ILE A 22 -0.79 0.24 -14.81
CA ILE A 22 -0.14 1.39 -14.17
C ILE A 22 -0.30 1.31 -12.66
N VAL A 23 -1.54 1.29 -12.16
CA VAL A 23 -1.81 1.41 -10.73
C VAL A 23 -1.32 0.18 -9.96
N ASN A 24 -1.71 -1.03 -10.37
CA ASN A 24 -1.28 -2.27 -9.71
C ASN A 24 0.24 -2.43 -9.66
N PRO A 25 0.98 -2.24 -10.78
CA PRO A 25 2.44 -2.30 -10.78
C PRO A 25 3.08 -1.25 -9.88
N ILE A 26 2.56 -0.02 -9.85
CA ILE A 26 3.07 1.04 -8.97
C ILE A 26 2.85 0.67 -7.50
N ILE A 27 1.66 0.16 -7.13
CA ILE A 27 1.39 -0.28 -5.77
C ILE A 27 2.39 -1.38 -5.37
N GLN A 28 2.59 -2.37 -6.23
CA GLN A 28 3.54 -3.46 -5.98
C GLN A 28 4.98 -2.94 -5.83
N LEU A 29 5.38 -1.97 -6.65
CA LEU A 29 6.69 -1.32 -6.56
C LEU A 29 6.85 -0.53 -5.26
N LEU A 30 5.83 0.23 -4.85
CA LEU A 30 5.83 0.98 -3.60
C LEU A 30 5.94 0.05 -2.39
N ILE A 31 5.26 -1.10 -2.42
CA ILE A 31 5.40 -2.13 -1.36
C ILE A 31 6.84 -2.64 -1.32
N ALA A 32 7.42 -3.00 -2.47
CA ALA A 32 8.80 -3.46 -2.53
C ALA A 32 9.78 -2.40 -2.00
N ALA A 33 9.61 -1.14 -2.40
CA ALA A 33 10.43 -0.03 -1.92
C ALA A 33 10.28 0.20 -0.41
N ALA A 34 9.06 0.15 0.13
CA ALA A 34 8.80 0.28 1.57
C ALA A 34 9.50 -0.82 2.38
N VAL A 35 9.45 -2.08 1.90
CA VAL A 35 10.15 -3.21 2.52
C VAL A 35 11.66 -3.02 2.48
N VAL A 36 12.21 -2.55 1.36
CA VAL A 36 13.66 -2.28 1.24
C VAL A 36 14.09 -1.18 2.22
N VAL A 37 13.36 -0.07 2.30
CA VAL A 37 13.66 1.04 3.24
C VAL A 37 13.54 0.57 4.69
N PHE A 38 12.54 -0.26 4.99
CA PHE A 38 12.36 -0.86 6.31
C PHE A 38 13.56 -1.75 6.70
N ILE A 39 13.98 -2.66 5.81
CA ILE A 39 15.14 -3.54 6.03
C ILE A 39 16.43 -2.72 6.17
N TYR A 40 16.62 -1.71 5.32
CA TYR A 40 17.77 -0.82 5.39
C TYR A 40 17.83 -0.09 6.73
N GLY A 41 16.70 0.45 7.20
CA GLY A 41 16.60 1.08 8.52
C GLY A 41 16.92 0.12 9.67
N MET A 42 16.46 -1.13 9.61
CA MET A 42 16.80 -2.16 10.60
C MET A 42 18.31 -2.47 10.61
N ILE A 43 18.93 -2.64 9.44
CA ILE A 43 20.37 -2.93 9.34
C ILE A 43 21.18 -1.76 9.93
N GLN A 44 20.79 -0.53 9.61
CA GLN A 44 21.47 0.67 10.11
C GLN A 44 21.26 0.87 11.62
N MET A 45 20.11 0.50 12.15
CA MET A 45 19.84 0.50 13.59
C MET A 45 20.69 -0.52 14.36
N VAL A 46 20.97 -1.68 13.77
CA VAL A 46 21.76 -2.76 14.41
C VAL A 46 23.27 -2.51 14.32
N ARG A 47 23.75 -1.91 13.22
CA ARG A 47 25.19 -1.74 12.94
C ARG A 47 25.75 -0.36 13.30
N GLY A 48 24.92 0.65 13.49
CA GLY A 48 25.36 2.03 13.70
C GLY A 48 25.68 2.39 15.15
N GLU A 49 26.77 3.13 15.37
CA GLU A 49 26.98 3.94 16.59
C GLU A 49 25.94 5.09 16.68
N ASP A 50 25.85 5.76 17.83
CA ASP A 50 24.67 6.53 18.27
C ASP A 50 23.97 7.40 17.19
N ASP A 51 24.71 8.11 16.33
CA ASP A 51 24.14 8.92 15.26
C ASP A 51 23.54 8.09 14.11
N ALA A 52 24.26 7.06 13.66
CA ALA A 52 23.78 6.14 12.64
C ALA A 52 22.59 5.32 13.15
N ARG A 53 22.55 5.01 14.45
CA ARG A 53 21.43 4.31 15.08
C ARG A 53 20.16 5.16 15.07
N ASN A 54 20.27 6.46 15.33
CA ASN A 54 19.14 7.39 15.25
C ASN A 54 18.65 7.57 13.81
N ALA A 55 19.54 7.61 12.82
CA ALA A 55 19.17 7.63 11.41
C ALA A 55 18.44 6.33 11.00
N GLY A 56 18.96 5.17 11.40
CA GLY A 56 18.35 3.87 11.13
C GLY A 56 16.92 3.75 11.70
N LYS A 57 16.69 4.24 12.92
CA LYS A 57 15.34 4.32 13.51
C LYS A 57 14.39 5.15 12.66
N ARG A 58 14.83 6.31 12.14
CA ARG A 58 14.00 7.15 11.27
C ARG A 58 13.64 6.43 9.97
N HIS A 59 14.59 5.74 9.34
CA HIS A 59 14.33 4.96 8.12
C HIS A 59 13.40 3.77 8.37
N ALA A 60 13.56 3.06 9.49
CA ALA A 60 12.64 2.00 9.88
C ALA A 60 11.21 2.53 10.12
N LEU A 61 11.08 3.70 10.76
CA LEU A 61 9.79 4.35 10.99
C LEU A 61 9.08 4.69 9.66
N TRP A 62 9.81 5.24 8.69
CA TRP A 62 9.26 5.49 7.35
C TRP A 62 8.79 4.22 6.65
N GLY A 63 9.52 3.10 6.80
CA GLY A 63 9.10 1.80 6.32
C GLY A 63 7.80 1.30 6.98
N ILE A 64 7.69 1.43 8.32
CA ILE A 64 6.49 1.06 9.08
C ILE A 64 5.29 1.89 8.64
N ILE A 65 5.46 3.20 8.48
CA ILE A 65 4.39 4.10 7.99
C ILE A 65 3.94 3.66 6.60
N GLY A 66 4.87 3.31 5.70
CA GLY A 66 4.55 2.81 4.37
C GLY A 66 3.70 1.53 4.42
N ILE A 67 4.07 0.56 5.26
CA ILE A 67 3.31 -0.68 5.44
C ILE A 67 1.94 -0.40 6.06
N PHE A 68 1.88 0.50 7.07
CA PHE A 68 0.63 0.87 7.73
C PHE A 68 -0.39 1.47 6.77
N ILE A 69 0.04 2.33 5.84
CA ILE A 69 -0.83 2.91 4.81
C ILE A 69 -1.41 1.79 3.92
N MET A 70 -0.57 0.84 3.47
CA MET A 70 -1.02 -0.26 2.62
C MET A 70 -2.06 -1.14 3.32
N VAL A 71 -1.81 -1.52 4.58
CA VAL A 71 -2.76 -2.30 5.38
C VAL A 71 -4.05 -1.52 5.63
N SER A 72 -3.95 -0.21 5.88
CA SER A 72 -5.12 0.66 6.08
C SER A 72 -5.99 0.72 4.83
N VAL A 73 -5.39 0.85 3.65
CA VAL A 73 -6.15 0.85 2.38
C VAL A 73 -6.89 -0.47 2.19
N PHE A 74 -6.23 -1.63 2.36
CA PHE A 74 -6.91 -2.93 2.26
C PHE A 74 -8.00 -3.11 3.31
N GLY A 75 -7.76 -2.65 4.54
CA GLY A 75 -8.75 -2.68 5.61
C GLY A 75 -10.00 -1.85 5.28
N ILE A 76 -9.80 -0.63 4.79
CA ILE A 76 -10.89 0.25 4.37
C ILE A 76 -11.66 -0.36 3.19
N LEU A 77 -10.95 -0.85 2.16
CA LEU A 77 -11.58 -1.53 1.02
C LEU A 77 -12.42 -2.73 1.47
N ASN A 78 -11.90 -3.55 2.38
CA ASN A 78 -12.62 -4.70 2.91
C ASN A 78 -13.86 -4.27 3.72
N VAL A 79 -13.77 -3.24 4.56
CA VAL A 79 -14.91 -2.70 5.31
C VAL A 79 -15.99 -2.17 4.37
N ILE A 80 -15.58 -1.39 3.35
CA ILE A 80 -16.50 -0.87 2.34
C ILE A 80 -17.17 -2.03 1.61
N CYS A 81 -16.40 -2.99 1.12
CA CYS A 81 -16.91 -4.13 0.37
C CYS A 81 -17.85 -5.03 1.17
N ASN A 82 -17.57 -5.25 2.45
CA ASN A 82 -18.49 -5.96 3.34
C ASN A 82 -19.76 -5.14 3.64
N THR A 83 -19.69 -3.81 3.62
CA THR A 83 -20.84 -2.94 3.87
C THR A 83 -21.77 -2.83 2.66
N ILE A 84 -21.22 -2.78 1.44
CA ILE A 84 -22.01 -2.64 0.20
C ILE A 84 -22.25 -3.96 -0.55
N GLY A 85 -21.74 -5.09 -0.03
CA GLY A 85 -21.92 -6.42 -0.64
C GLY A 85 -21.11 -6.62 -1.93
N CYS A 86 -19.87 -6.11 -1.97
CA CYS A 86 -18.97 -6.17 -3.13
C CYS A 86 -18.22 -7.52 -3.26
N ASN A 87 -18.40 -8.44 -2.30
CA ASN A 87 -17.73 -9.75 -2.24
C ASN A 87 -18.47 -10.85 -3.00
#